data_AF-A0A7V9JMD7-F1
#
_entry.id   AF-A0A7V9JMD7-F1
#
_cell.length_a   1.000
_cell.length_b   1.000
_cell.length_c   1.000
_cell.angle_alpha   90.00
_cell.angle_beta   90.00
_cell.angle_gamma   90.00
#
_symmetry.space_group_name_H-M   'P 1'
#
loop_
_entity.id
_entity.type
_entity.pdbx_description
1 polymer ?
#
loop_
_entity_poly.entity_id
_entity_poly.type
_entity_poly.pdbx_seq_one_letter_code
_entity_poly.pdbx_strand_id
1 'polypeptide(L)'
;MNDPVDVAIVGAGPYGLSLGAHLRAAGVPFRQFGLPMQLWRDTMPAGMFLKSQGFASNLSDPAGRHTLRAFCASTGRDYADYGLPVPLETFVAYGDWFQRAEVPHLEELMVS
;
A
#
# COMPACT_ATOMS: atom_id res chain seq x y z
N MET A 1 -15.93 16.07 16.57
CA MET A 1 -17.15 15.52 15.96
C MET A 1 -16.99 14.02 15.89
N ASN A 2 -17.95 13.27 16.43
CA ASN A 2 -17.93 11.81 16.46
C ASN A 2 -18.95 11.31 15.44
N ASP A 3 -18.79 11.74 14.20
CA ASP A 3 -19.76 11.45 13.16
C ASP A 3 -19.59 9.98 12.73
N PRO A 4 -20.70 9.20 12.70
CA PRO A 4 -20.65 7.80 12.32
C PRO A 4 -20.22 7.66 10.86
N VAL A 5 -19.44 6.61 10.57
CA VAL A 5 -19.03 6.22 9.22
C VAL A 5 -19.47 4.79 8.96
N ASP A 6 -19.87 4.48 7.73
CA ASP A 6 -20.34 3.14 7.37
C ASP A 6 -19.22 2.10 7.42
N VAL A 7 -18.00 2.51 7.06
CA VAL A 7 -16.83 1.64 7.04
C VAL A 7 -15.64 2.30 7.76
N ALA A 8 -15.08 1.57 8.73
CA ALA A 8 -13.82 1.89 9.36
C ALA A 8 -12.78 0.80 9.02
N ILE A 9 -11.67 1.18 8.40
CA ILE A 9 -10.55 0.29 8.13
C ILE A 9 -9.49 0.53 9.21
N VAL A 10 -9.20 -0.49 10.02
CA VAL A 10 -8.09 -0.45 10.99
C VAL A 10 -6.92 -1.23 10.39
N GLY A 11 -5.93 -0.49 9.90
CA GLY A 11 -4.72 -1.03 9.28
C GLY A 11 -4.33 -0.29 8.00
N ALA A 12 -3.05 0.04 7.90
CA ALA A 12 -2.47 0.74 6.74
C ALA A 12 -1.35 -0.08 6.06
N GLY A 13 -1.45 -1.41 6.12
CA GLY A 13 -0.62 -2.33 5.33
C GLY A 13 -1.19 -2.57 3.93
N PRO A 14 -0.57 -3.45 3.12
CA PRO A 14 -0.94 -3.68 1.72
C PRO A 14 -2.43 -3.94 1.48
N TYR A 15 -3.04 -4.76 2.32
CA TYR A 15 -4.47 -5.10 2.19
C TYR A 15 -5.39 -3.95 2.58
N GLY A 16 -5.07 -3.22 3.65
CA GLY A 16 -5.86 -2.05 4.06
C GLY A 16 -5.80 -0.96 3.00
N LEU A 17 -4.62 -0.68 2.45
CA LEU A 17 -4.45 0.29 1.36
C LEU A 17 -5.22 -0.13 0.10
N SER A 18 -5.17 -1.41 -0.27
CA SER A 18 -5.94 -1.94 -1.39
C SER A 18 -7.46 -1.79 -1.16
N LEU A 19 -7.95 -2.12 0.03
CA LEU A 19 -9.37 -1.97 0.37
C LEU A 19 -9.81 -0.50 0.30
N GLY A 20 -9.00 0.43 0.81
CA GLY A 20 -9.26 1.87 0.73
C GLY A 20 -9.36 2.38 -0.71
N ALA A 21 -8.48 1.91 -1.60
CA ALA A 21 -8.54 2.24 -3.03
C ALA A 21 -9.87 1.81 -3.67
N HIS A 22 -10.33 0.59 -3.37
CA HIS A 22 -11.58 0.04 -3.91
C HIS A 22 -12.82 0.75 -3.35
N LEU A 23 -12.88 1.03 -2.05
CA LEU A 23 -13.99 1.79 -1.45
C LEU A 23 -14.08 3.20 -2.03
N ARG A 24 -12.93 3.87 -2.20
CA ARG A 24 -12.85 5.19 -2.82
C ARG A 24 -13.42 5.19 -4.23
N ALA A 25 -13.01 4.24 -5.07
CA ALA A 25 -13.51 4.16 -6.45
C ALA A 25 -15.02 3.82 -6.51
N ALA A 26 -15.52 3.06 -5.54
CA ALA A 26 -16.94 2.75 -5.41
C ALA A 26 -17.77 3.91 -4.80
N GLY A 27 -17.14 4.99 -4.34
CA GLY A 27 -17.82 6.13 -3.71
C GLY A 27 -18.41 5.81 -2.34
N VAL A 28 -17.95 4.75 -1.68
CA VAL A 28 -18.40 4.36 -0.33
C VAL A 28 -17.67 5.22 0.70
N PRO A 29 -18.37 5.94 1.60
CA PRO A 29 -17.71 6.70 2.66
C PRO A 29 -16.97 5.77 3.63
N PHE A 30 -15.71 6.06 3.89
CA PHE A 30 -14.91 5.30 4.85
C PHE A 30 -13.89 6.18 5.57
N ARG A 31 -13.44 5.71 6.72
CA ARG A 31 -12.26 6.22 7.41
C ARG A 31 -11.25 5.10 7.52
N GLN A 32 -9.97 5.42 7.36
CA GLN A 32 -8.91 4.44 7.47
C GLN A 32 -7.86 4.94 8.45
N PHE A 33 -7.40 4.04 9.31
CA PHE A 33 -6.50 4.32 10.41
C PHE A 33 -5.26 3.43 10.37
N GLY A 34 -4.15 3.97 10.85
CA GLY A 34 -2.91 3.24 11.10
C GLY A 34 -1.71 3.92 10.45
N LEU A 35 -0.52 3.44 10.82
CA LEU A 35 0.73 3.92 10.26
C LEU A 35 1.03 3.16 8.96
N PRO A 36 1.16 3.85 7.80
CA PRO A 36 1.35 3.18 6.53
C PRO A 36 2.55 2.26 6.58
N MET A 37 2.40 1.04 6.05
CA MET A 37 3.48 0.04 5.92
C MET A 37 4.29 -0.25 7.20
N GLN A 38 3.79 0.07 8.39
CA GLN A 38 4.58 0.03 9.63
C GLN A 38 5.17 -1.35 9.93
N LEU A 39 4.37 -2.42 9.81
CA LEU A 39 4.87 -3.80 10.01
C LEU A 39 6.04 -4.12 9.07
N TRP A 40 5.99 -3.63 7.83
CA TRP A 40 7.05 -3.85 6.84
C TRP A 40 8.28 -3.00 7.12
N ARG A 41 8.11 -1.79 7.64
CA ARG A 41 9.23 -0.90 8.03
C ARG A 41 9.95 -1.37 9.28
N ASP A 42 9.18 -1.68 10.31
CA ASP A 42 9.70 -1.73 11.68
C ASP A 42 9.99 -3.18 12.13
N THR A 43 9.37 -4.17 11.49
CA THR A 43 9.43 -5.57 11.94
C THR A 43 10.15 -6.49 10.95
N MET A 44 10.19 -6.15 9.67
CA MET A 44 10.88 -6.99 8.68
C MET A 44 12.40 -6.73 8.68
N PRO A 45 13.24 -7.77 8.56
CA PRO A 45 14.70 -7.60 8.55
C PRO A 45 15.18 -6.66 7.43
N ALA A 46 16.01 -5.68 7.80
CA ALA A 46 16.63 -4.78 6.84
C ALA A 46 17.45 -5.55 5.78
N GLY A 47 17.35 -5.13 4.51
CA GLY A 47 18.04 -5.75 3.38
C GLY A 47 17.46 -7.08 2.91
N MET A 48 16.32 -7.52 3.47
CA MET A 48 15.62 -8.70 2.92
C MET A 48 14.96 -8.39 1.58
N PHE A 49 14.59 -9.46 0.87
CA PHE A 49 13.80 -9.42 -0.36
C PHE A 49 12.44 -10.09 -0.13
N LEU A 50 11.44 -9.68 -0.90
CA LEU A 50 10.16 -10.39 -0.90
C LEU A 50 10.32 -11.80 -1.44
N LYS A 51 9.56 -12.74 -0.87
CA LYS A 51 9.44 -14.10 -1.39
C LYS A 51 8.66 -14.14 -2.71
N SER A 52 7.75 -13.20 -2.92
CA SER A 52 6.94 -13.07 -4.13
C SER A 52 7.73 -12.47 -5.30
N GLN A 53 7.33 -12.84 -6.51
CA GLN A 53 7.85 -12.26 -7.75
C GLN A 53 7.30 -10.85 -7.97
N GLY A 54 7.96 -10.06 -8.83
CA GLY A 54 7.58 -8.66 -9.10
C GLY A 54 6.13 -8.49 -9.54
N PHE A 55 5.61 -9.37 -10.41
CA PHE A 55 4.20 -9.31 -10.85
C PHE A 55 3.20 -9.62 -9.74
N ALA A 56 3.63 -10.39 -8.72
CA ALA A 56 2.80 -10.88 -7.62
C ALA A 56 2.84 -9.97 -6.37
N SER A 57 3.61 -8.88 -6.41
CA SER A 57 3.80 -7.95 -5.30
C SER A 57 3.00 -6.64 -5.47
N ASN A 58 2.02 -6.61 -6.37
CA ASN A 58 1.17 -5.43 -6.56
C ASN A 58 0.16 -5.30 -5.41
N LEU A 59 -0.03 -4.07 -4.92
CA LEU A 59 -1.24 -3.69 -4.20
C LEU A 59 -2.37 -3.55 -5.22
N SER A 60 -3.60 -3.89 -4.80
CA SER A 60 -4.74 -3.91 -5.69
C SER A 60 -5.41 -2.53 -5.73
N ASP A 61 -5.47 -1.92 -6.91
CA ASP A 61 -6.34 -0.78 -7.20
C ASP A 61 -7.36 -1.14 -8.32
N PRO A 62 -8.55 -0.55 -8.33
CA PRO A 62 -9.61 -0.88 -9.30
C PRO A 62 -9.23 -0.67 -10.76
N ALA A 63 -8.31 0.27 -11.04
CA ALA A 63 -7.90 0.59 -12.40
C ALA A 63 -6.63 -0.14 -12.83
N GLY A 64 -5.99 -0.90 -11.93
CA GLY A 64 -4.72 -1.58 -12.14
C GLY A 64 -3.58 -0.65 -12.55
N ARG A 65 -3.61 0.62 -12.13
CA ARG A 65 -2.62 1.64 -12.56
C ARG A 65 -1.48 1.81 -11.58
N HIS A 66 -1.71 1.62 -10.29
CA HIS A 66 -0.71 1.85 -9.25
C HIS A 66 0.05 0.56 -8.93
N THR A 67 0.66 -0.01 -9.95
CA THR A 67 1.45 -1.26 -9.85
C THR A 67 2.88 -0.98 -9.36
N LEU A 68 3.54 -2.03 -8.85
CA LEU A 68 4.97 -1.99 -8.51
C LEU A 68 5.82 -1.65 -9.75
N ARG A 69 5.44 -2.17 -10.93
CA ARG A 69 6.08 -1.81 -12.22
C ARG A 69 6.01 -0.31 -12.48
N ALA A 70 4.83 0.28 -12.34
CA ALA A 70 4.62 1.70 -12.58
C ALA A 70 5.41 2.56 -11.58
N PHE A 71 5.45 2.15 -10.31
CA PHE A 71 6.28 2.79 -9.30
C PHE A 71 7.78 2.72 -9.65
N CYS A 72 8.29 1.54 -9.99
CA CYS A 72 9.70 1.38 -10.37
C CYS A 72 10.05 2.24 -11.58
N ALA A 73 9.22 2.20 -12.64
CA ALA A 73 9.42 3.00 -13.84
C ALA A 73 9.42 4.52 -13.56
N SER A 74 8.46 5.01 -12.76
CA SER A 74 8.36 6.45 -12.43
C SER A 74 9.45 6.96 -11.50
N THR A 75 10.16 6.06 -10.81
CA THR A 75 11.19 6.43 -9.84
C THR A 75 12.60 5.95 -10.21
N GLY A 76 12.78 5.43 -11.43
CA GLY A 76 14.08 4.99 -11.94
C GLY A 76 14.65 3.75 -11.27
N ARG A 77 13.80 2.87 -10.74
CA ARG A 77 14.20 1.59 -10.12
C ARG A 77 14.08 0.44 -11.11
N ASP A 78 14.94 -0.55 -10.95
CA ASP A 78 14.85 -1.79 -11.72
C ASP A 78 13.56 -2.56 -11.40
N TYR A 79 13.03 -3.22 -12.43
CA TYR A 79 11.84 -4.07 -12.32
C TYR A 79 11.88 -5.18 -13.35
N ALA A 80 11.49 -6.39 -12.93
CA ALA A 80 11.09 -7.47 -13.82
C ALA A 80 9.90 -8.20 -13.20
N ASP A 81 9.03 -8.78 -14.05
CA ASP A 81 7.94 -9.61 -13.54
C ASP A 81 8.49 -10.80 -12.75
N TYR A 82 9.58 -11.40 -13.26
CA TYR A 82 10.18 -12.62 -12.72
C TYR A 82 11.71 -12.50 -12.68
N GLY A 83 12.34 -13.18 -11.72
CA GLY A 83 13.79 -13.40 -11.68
C GLY A 83 14.60 -12.23 -11.12
N LEU A 84 13.98 -11.07 -10.91
CA LEU A 84 14.56 -9.96 -10.14
C LEU A 84 13.88 -9.91 -8.75
N PRO A 85 14.59 -10.27 -7.66
CA PRO A 85 14.06 -10.16 -6.30
C PRO A 85 13.67 -8.71 -5.97
N VAL A 86 12.48 -8.51 -5.39
CA VAL A 86 12.03 -7.18 -4.96
C VAL A 86 12.62 -6.87 -3.59
N PRO A 87 13.41 -5.78 -3.43
CA PRO A 87 13.93 -5.39 -2.12
C PRO A 87 12.82 -4.88 -1.19
N LEU A 88 12.94 -5.14 0.11
CA LEU A 88 11.98 -4.67 1.11
C LEU A 88 11.80 -3.15 1.05
N GLU A 89 12.89 -2.39 0.95
CA GLU A 89 12.86 -0.93 0.89
C GLU A 89 12.12 -0.41 -0.35
N THR A 90 12.19 -1.14 -1.46
CA THR A 90 11.43 -0.81 -2.68
C THR A 90 9.95 -1.05 -2.45
N PHE A 91 9.58 -2.15 -1.79
CA PHE A 91 8.17 -2.46 -1.51
C PHE A 91 7.54 -1.51 -0.48
N VAL A 92 8.30 -1.11 0.54
CA VAL A 92 7.86 -0.08 1.50
C VAL A 92 7.63 1.25 0.79
N ALA A 93 8.59 1.70 -0.03
CA ALA A 93 8.47 2.95 -0.79
C ALA A 93 7.31 2.90 -1.81
N TYR A 94 7.09 1.74 -2.42
CA TYR A 94 5.92 1.49 -3.27
C TYR A 94 4.61 1.64 -2.49
N GLY A 95 4.52 1.05 -1.29
CA GLY A 95 3.34 1.18 -0.42
C GLY A 95 3.03 2.63 -0.06
N ASP A 96 4.05 3.45 0.23
CA ASP A 96 3.88 4.89 0.47
C ASP A 96 3.38 5.65 -0.76
N TRP A 97 3.98 5.34 -1.91
CA TRP A 97 3.57 5.94 -3.18
C TRP A 97 2.12 5.57 -3.54
N PHE A 98 1.73 4.31 -3.32
CA PHE A 98 0.36 3.83 -3.50
C PHE A 98 -0.60 4.54 -2.54
N GLN A 99 -0.25 4.62 -1.25
CA GLN A 99 -1.07 5.29 -0.24
C GLN A 99 -1.36 6.74 -0.62
N ARG A 100 -0.36 7.50 -1.04
CA ARG A 100 -0.53 8.91 -1.42
C ARG A 100 -1.47 9.09 -2.61
N ALA A 101 -1.47 8.15 -3.55
CA ALA A 101 -2.32 8.21 -4.73
C ALA A 101 -3.76 7.75 -4.45
N GLU A 102 -3.92 6.61 -3.81
CA GLU A 102 -5.20 5.92 -3.68
C GLU A 102 -5.92 6.22 -2.36
N VAL A 103 -5.19 6.42 -1.27
CA VAL A 103 -5.73 6.64 0.09
C VAL A 103 -5.13 7.90 0.76
N PRO A 104 -5.29 9.10 0.17
CA PRO A 104 -4.64 10.33 0.65
C PRO A 104 -5.16 10.84 2.00
N HIS A 105 -6.32 10.35 2.45
CA HIS A 105 -6.96 10.74 3.71
C HIS A 105 -6.78 9.70 4.82
N LEU A 106 -5.71 8.90 4.75
CA LEU A 106 -5.33 7.98 5.82
C LEU A 106 -5.08 8.76 7.12
N GLU A 107 -5.72 8.34 8.21
CA GLU A 107 -5.49 8.89 9.53
C GLU A 107 -4.35 8.14 10.22
N GLU A 108 -3.18 8.78 10.27
CA GLU A 108 -1.96 8.22 10.87
C GLU A 108 -2.02 8.21 12.40
N LEU A 109 -2.87 7.35 12.95
CA LEU A 109 -3.01 7.13 14.38
C LEU A 109 -3.30 5.65 14.68
N MET A 110 -2.96 5.23 15.90
CA MET A 110 -3.32 3.92 16.42
C MET A 110 -4.70 3.98 17.08
N VAL A 111 -5.54 2.97 16.81
CA VAL A 111 -6.85 2.80 17.44
C VAL A 111 -6.68 1.95 18.70
N SER A 112 -7.19 2.44 19.83
CA SER A 112 -7.10 1.82 21.17
C SER A 112 -8.47 1.52 21.76
#